data_AF-A0A9X2FF51-F1
#
_entry.id   AF-A0A9X2FF51-F1
#
_cell.length_a   1.000
_cell.length_b   1.000
_cell.length_c   1.000
_cell.angle_alpha   90.00
_cell.angle_beta   90.00
_cell.angle_gamma   90.00
#
_symmetry.space_group_name_H-M   'P 1'
#
loop_
_entity.id
_entity.type
_entity.pdbx_description
1 polymer ?
#
loop_
_entity_poly.entity_id
_entity_poly.type
_entity_poly.pdbx_seq_one_letter_code
_entity_poly.pdbx_strand_id
1 'polypeptide(L)'
;MSAAFQLKVTLIHSNPPIWRRILVPEGSLDDLHEWIQTAMGWEDAHLHRFEIQGKQYGDPRMLDDGFGESNVIDSCDVDLADLFDRPRPVKKFTYEYDFGDGWVHELEFEGIVGPPRGKKPPCCLEGERACPPEDCGGVWGYAHLLDVLADPKHEEYEDYAEWFPEGIDSEAFRPAEATKVMRRGLPT
;
A
#
# COMPACT_ATOMS: atom_id res chain seq x y z
N MET A 1 18.39 -17.70 11.19
CA MET A 1 17.22 -16.86 11.55
C MET A 1 16.77 -16.24 10.25
N SER A 2 15.51 -16.41 9.82
CA SER A 2 15.01 -15.75 8.61
C SER A 2 15.11 -14.24 8.81
N ALA A 3 15.74 -13.55 7.85
CA ALA A 3 15.78 -12.10 7.85
C ALA A 3 14.36 -11.55 7.66
N ALA A 4 14.07 -10.38 8.20
CA ALA A 4 12.80 -9.70 7.98
C ALA A 4 13.09 -8.25 7.60
N PHE A 5 12.38 -7.73 6.61
CA PHE A 5 12.57 -6.39 6.07
C PHE A 5 11.56 -5.44 6.70
N GLN A 6 12.06 -4.37 7.31
CA GLN A 6 11.23 -3.31 7.84
C GLN A 6 11.07 -2.20 6.80
N LEU A 7 9.82 -1.87 6.48
CA LEU A 7 9.45 -0.86 5.50
C LEU A 7 8.46 0.12 6.13
N LYS A 8 8.65 1.41 5.89
CA LYS A 8 7.61 2.42 6.11
C LYS A 8 6.93 2.71 4.77
N VAL A 9 5.62 2.51 4.71
CA VAL A 9 4.76 2.79 3.56
C VAL A 9 3.96 4.05 3.87
N THR A 10 4.08 5.07 3.04
CA THR A 10 3.40 6.37 3.25
C THR A 10 2.62 6.74 2.01
N LEU A 11 1.32 7.01 2.14
CA LEU A 11 0.49 7.49 1.04
C LEU A 11 0.87 8.94 0.72
N ILE A 12 1.35 9.17 -0.50
CA ILE A 12 1.78 10.50 -0.96
C ILE A 12 0.56 11.40 -1.13
N HIS A 13 0.75 12.71 -0.93
CA HIS A 13 -0.28 13.76 -1.04
C HIS A 13 -1.39 13.71 0.01
N SER A 14 -1.44 12.70 0.87
CA SER A 14 -2.29 12.72 2.07
C SER A 14 -1.80 13.77 3.07
N ASN A 15 -2.71 14.63 3.53
CA ASN A 15 -2.44 15.57 4.62
C ASN A 15 -3.66 15.66 5.53
N PRO A 16 -3.52 15.32 6.82
CA PRO A 16 -2.35 14.73 7.50
C PRO A 16 -1.92 13.34 6.99
N PRO A 17 -0.65 12.91 7.22
CA PRO A 17 -0.09 11.72 6.58
C PRO A 17 -0.77 10.41 6.98
N ILE A 18 -1.08 9.57 5.98
CA ILE A 18 -1.53 8.18 6.16
C ILE A 18 -0.35 7.25 5.92
N TRP A 19 -0.01 6.41 6.90
CA TRP A 19 1.19 5.56 6.80
C TRP A 19 1.12 4.28 7.63
N ARG A 20 1.94 3.30 7.25
CA ARG A 20 2.14 2.01 7.92
C ARG A 20 3.63 1.74 8.05
N ARG A 21 4.05 1.14 9.17
CA ARG A 21 5.36 0.51 9.30
C ARG A 21 5.15 -0.99 9.38
N ILE A 22 5.59 -1.70 8.36
CA ILE A 22 5.41 -3.14 8.21
C ILE A 22 6.74 -3.86 8.35
N LEU A 23 6.65 -5.07 8.88
CA LEU A 23 7.74 -6.04 8.93
C LEU A 23 7.32 -7.25 8.12
N VAL A 24 8.05 -7.51 7.04
CA VAL A 24 7.73 -8.55 6.08
C VAL A 24 8.83 -9.62 6.00
N PRO A 25 8.50 -10.88 5.71
CA PRO A 25 9.51 -11.91 5.51
C PRO A 25 10.25 -11.70 4.17
N GLU A 26 11.13 -12.64 3.84
CA GLU A 26 11.57 -12.82 2.46
C GLU A 26 10.38 -13.14 1.55
N GLY A 27 10.46 -12.67 0.31
CA GLY A 27 9.42 -12.77 -0.71
C GLY A 27 9.81 -11.93 -1.92
N SER A 28 8.94 -11.94 -2.92
CA SER A 28 9.03 -11.14 -4.15
C SER A 28 8.47 -9.72 -3.96
N LEU A 29 8.56 -8.88 -4.99
CA LEU A 29 7.82 -7.63 -5.05
C LEU A 29 6.30 -7.85 -5.11
N ASP A 30 5.86 -8.98 -5.66
CA ASP A 30 4.44 -9.35 -5.73
C ASP A 30 3.89 -9.69 -4.33
N ASP A 31 4.66 -10.45 -3.53
CA ASP A 31 4.33 -10.67 -2.12
C ASP A 31 4.27 -9.34 -1.34
N LEU A 32 5.17 -8.39 -1.65
CA LEU A 32 5.16 -7.07 -1.05
C LEU A 32 3.91 -6.26 -1.42
N HIS A 33 3.43 -6.38 -2.66
CA HIS A 33 2.16 -5.80 -3.10
C HIS A 33 1.00 -6.29 -2.22
N GLU A 34 0.86 -7.61 -2.02
CA GLU A 34 -0.18 -8.17 -1.14
C GLU A 34 -0.06 -7.65 0.32
N TRP A 35 1.17 -7.56 0.84
CA TRP A 35 1.39 -7.03 2.19
C TRP A 35 1.08 -5.54 2.33
N ILE A 36 1.27 -4.74 1.27
CA ILE A 36 0.85 -3.33 1.25
C ILE A 36 -0.68 -3.26 1.22
N GLN A 37 -1.32 -3.96 0.30
CA GLN A 37 -2.78 -4.00 0.14
C GLN A 37 -3.48 -4.34 1.46
N THR A 38 -3.07 -5.45 2.07
CA THR A 38 -3.64 -5.90 3.35
C THR A 38 -3.31 -4.99 4.55
N ALA A 39 -2.18 -4.28 4.53
CA ALA A 39 -1.83 -3.31 5.59
C ALA A 39 -2.59 -1.98 5.45
N MET A 40 -2.92 -1.59 4.21
CA MET A 40 -3.72 -0.41 3.90
C MET A 40 -5.21 -0.68 4.04
N GLY A 41 -5.66 -1.93 3.89
CA GLY A 41 -7.06 -2.31 3.95
C GLY A 41 -7.75 -2.25 2.58
N TRP A 42 -6.97 -2.43 1.51
CA TRP A 42 -7.45 -2.51 0.13
C TRP A 42 -7.63 -3.95 -0.34
N GLU A 43 -8.28 -4.08 -1.49
CA GLU A 43 -8.86 -5.34 -1.97
C GLU A 43 -8.16 -5.90 -3.21
N ASP A 44 -7.11 -5.23 -3.71
CA ASP A 44 -6.40 -5.61 -4.93
C ASP A 44 -7.31 -5.73 -6.17
N ALA A 45 -8.22 -4.79 -6.31
CA ALA A 45 -9.19 -4.73 -7.41
C ALA A 45 -8.61 -4.09 -8.69
N HIS A 46 -7.46 -3.40 -8.58
CA HIS A 46 -6.89 -2.60 -9.67
C HIS A 46 -5.43 -2.96 -10.00
N LEU A 47 -4.96 -2.44 -11.13
CA LEU A 47 -3.56 -2.58 -11.52
C LEU A 47 -2.63 -1.87 -10.53
N HIS A 48 -1.41 -2.40 -10.42
CA HIS A 48 -0.35 -1.80 -9.62
C HIS A 48 0.99 -1.83 -10.35
N ARG A 49 1.94 -1.00 -9.88
CA ARG A 49 3.34 -1.07 -10.27
C ARG A 49 4.26 -0.54 -9.18
N PHE A 50 5.50 -1.01 -9.16
CA PHE A 50 6.59 -0.38 -8.44
C PHE A 50 7.49 0.38 -9.42
N GLU A 51 8.01 1.52 -8.97
CA GLU A 51 9.10 2.23 -9.66
C GLU A 51 10.34 2.26 -8.78
N ILE A 52 11.37 1.51 -9.20
CA ILE A 52 12.61 1.33 -8.44
C ILE A 52 13.79 1.68 -9.33
N GLN A 53 14.54 2.73 -8.95
CA GLN A 53 15.75 3.16 -9.67
C GLN A 53 15.51 3.42 -11.18
N GLY A 54 14.35 3.97 -11.54
CA GLY A 54 13.98 4.30 -12.93
C GLY A 54 13.53 3.09 -13.76
N LYS A 55 13.23 1.96 -13.12
CA LYS A 55 12.65 0.77 -13.74
C LYS A 55 11.27 0.50 -13.17
N GLN A 56 10.39 -0.07 -14.00
CA GLN A 56 9.03 -0.43 -13.62
C GLN A 56 8.92 -1.93 -13.36
N TYR A 57 8.16 -2.29 -12.33
CA TYR A 57 7.92 -3.67 -11.92
C TYR A 57 6.43 -3.89 -11.67
N GLY A 58 5.87 -5.00 -12.15
CA GLY A 58 4.46 -5.36 -12.03
C GLY A 58 4.12 -6.49 -13.01
N ASP A 59 2.85 -6.85 -13.20
CA ASP A 59 2.47 -7.90 -14.17
C ASP A 59 2.73 -7.41 -15.61
N PRO A 60 3.72 -7.97 -16.34
CA PRO A 60 4.05 -7.50 -17.68
C PRO A 60 2.91 -7.70 -18.67
N ARG A 61 2.03 -8.69 -18.46
CA ARG A 61 0.89 -8.97 -19.36
C ARG A 61 -0.19 -7.90 -19.25
N MET A 62 -0.27 -7.26 -18.09
CA MET A 62 -1.26 -6.22 -17.81
C MET A 62 -0.72 -4.82 -18.14
N LEU A 63 0.60 -4.65 -18.03
CA LEU A 63 1.28 -3.36 -18.20
C LEU A 63 1.94 -3.15 -19.56
N ASP A 64 2.01 -4.19 -20.41
CA ASP A 64 2.47 -4.06 -21.79
C ASP A 64 1.49 -3.20 -22.61
N ASP A 65 2.00 -2.11 -23.17
CA ASP A 65 1.23 -1.19 -24.01
C ASP A 65 1.11 -1.66 -25.47
N GLY A 66 1.79 -2.76 -25.83
CA GLY A 66 1.75 -3.36 -27.16
C GLY A 66 2.44 -2.54 -28.25
N PHE A 67 3.13 -1.45 -27.89
CA PHE A 67 3.81 -0.55 -28.84
C PHE A 67 5.34 -0.69 -28.86
N GLY A 68 5.92 -1.68 -28.16
CA GLY A 68 7.36 -1.94 -28.18
C GLY A 68 7.81 -3.12 -27.32
N GLU A 69 9.10 -3.17 -26.97
CA GLU A 69 9.56 -4.04 -25.89
C GLU A 69 9.02 -3.47 -24.57
N SER A 70 8.21 -4.27 -23.85
CA SER A 70 7.78 -3.91 -22.51
C SER A 70 9.00 -3.74 -21.61
N ASN A 71 9.17 -2.53 -21.07
CA ASN A 71 10.22 -2.22 -20.10
C ASN A 71 9.81 -2.61 -18.67
N VAL A 72 8.69 -3.30 -18.52
CA VAL A 72 8.15 -3.78 -17.24
C VAL A 72 8.80 -5.10 -16.90
N ILE A 73 9.37 -5.16 -15.71
CA ILE A 73 9.96 -6.38 -15.14
C ILE A 73 8.87 -7.07 -14.31
N ASP A 74 8.74 -8.38 -14.45
CA ASP A 74 7.77 -9.16 -13.67
C ASP A 74 8.05 -9.03 -12.16
N SER A 75 7.06 -8.58 -11.39
CA SER A 75 7.16 -8.44 -9.93
C SER A 75 7.40 -9.78 -9.23
N CYS A 76 6.93 -10.88 -9.81
CA CYS A 76 7.12 -12.23 -9.27
C CYS A 76 8.59 -12.68 -9.34
N ASP A 77 9.36 -12.14 -10.27
CA ASP A 77 10.75 -12.55 -10.53
C ASP A 77 11.78 -11.72 -9.73
N VAL A 78 11.33 -10.80 -8.87
CA VAL A 78 12.22 -9.88 -8.13
C VAL A 78 12.11 -10.11 -6.63
N ASP A 79 13.11 -10.77 -6.06
CA ASP A 79 13.21 -11.00 -4.62
C ASP A 79 13.55 -9.70 -3.87
N LEU A 80 12.89 -9.48 -2.72
CA LEU A 80 13.19 -8.37 -1.81
C LEU A 80 14.65 -8.43 -1.30
N ALA A 81 15.23 -9.63 -1.20
CA ALA A 81 16.64 -9.80 -0.83
C ALA A 81 17.58 -9.14 -1.86
N ASP A 82 17.27 -9.19 -3.15
CA ASP A 82 18.06 -8.56 -4.20
C ASP A 82 18.00 -7.02 -4.15
N LEU A 83 16.97 -6.48 -3.51
CA LEU A 83 16.81 -5.04 -3.27
C LEU A 83 17.49 -4.60 -1.96
N PHE A 84 17.39 -5.40 -0.91
CA PHE A 84 17.67 -4.98 0.46
C PHE A 84 18.84 -5.68 1.16
N ASP A 85 19.14 -6.95 0.85
CA ASP A 85 20.25 -7.70 1.47
C ASP A 85 21.53 -7.60 0.62
N ARG A 86 22.02 -6.37 0.46
CA ARG A 86 23.19 -6.05 -0.37
C ARG A 86 23.97 -4.88 0.20
N PRO A 87 25.26 -4.68 -0.17
CA PRO A 87 26.10 -3.60 0.37
C PRO A 87 25.55 -2.19 0.16
N ARG A 88 24.70 -2.00 -0.85
CA ARG A 88 24.02 -0.73 -1.17
C ARG A 88 22.53 -1.01 -1.41
N PRO A 89 21.72 -1.12 -0.34
CA PRO A 89 20.31 -1.44 -0.48
C PRO A 89 19.53 -0.28 -1.08
N VAL A 90 18.46 -0.58 -1.79
CA VAL A 90 17.46 0.42 -2.18
C VAL A 90 16.87 1.02 -0.90
N LYS A 91 16.87 2.35 -0.79
CA LYS A 91 16.40 3.06 0.41
C LYS A 91 14.98 3.59 0.27
N LYS A 92 14.64 4.12 -0.89
CA LYS A 92 13.32 4.64 -1.20
C LYS A 92 12.92 4.28 -2.62
N PHE A 93 11.64 4.01 -2.81
CA PHE A 93 11.01 3.72 -4.10
C PHE A 93 9.50 3.95 -3.99
N THR A 94 8.79 3.93 -5.10
CA THR A 94 7.34 4.14 -5.12
C THR A 94 6.58 2.89 -5.52
N TYR A 95 5.36 2.80 -5.03
CA TYR A 95 4.35 1.82 -5.39
C TYR A 95 3.06 2.56 -5.73
N GLU A 96 2.56 2.37 -6.93
CA GLU A 96 1.31 2.96 -7.40
C GLU A 96 0.27 1.86 -7.55
N TYR A 97 -0.91 2.10 -6.99
CA TYR A 97 -2.07 1.23 -7.07
C TYR A 97 -3.24 2.02 -7.62
N ASP A 98 -4.04 1.37 -8.45
CA ASP A 98 -5.12 1.97 -9.25
C ASP A 98 -4.64 3.16 -10.09
N PHE A 99 -4.43 2.93 -11.39
CA PHE A 99 -3.99 4.00 -12.29
C PHE A 99 -5.11 5.01 -12.64
N GLY A 100 -6.36 4.71 -12.28
CA GLY A 100 -7.47 5.66 -12.34
C GLY A 100 -7.35 6.70 -11.24
N ASP A 101 -7.35 6.24 -9.98
CA ASP A 101 -7.28 7.10 -8.80
C ASP A 101 -5.87 7.58 -8.44
N GLY A 102 -4.84 6.88 -8.90
CA GLY A 102 -3.43 7.25 -8.76
C GLY A 102 -2.92 7.16 -7.32
N TRP A 103 -3.18 6.05 -6.61
CA TRP A 103 -2.72 5.88 -5.23
C TRP A 103 -1.22 5.58 -5.16
N VAL A 104 -0.42 6.64 -5.06
CA VAL A 104 1.04 6.52 -4.97
C VAL A 104 1.51 6.48 -3.51
N HIS A 105 2.32 5.47 -3.20
CA HIS A 105 2.99 5.29 -1.91
C HIS A 105 4.49 5.45 -2.06
N GLU A 106 5.11 6.15 -1.12
CA GLU A 106 6.55 6.07 -0.90
C GLU A 106 6.83 4.91 0.07
N LEU A 107 7.72 4.01 -0.33
CA LEU A 107 8.27 2.97 0.52
C LEU A 107 9.69 3.36 0.94
N GLU A 108 9.94 3.36 2.24
CA GLU A 108 11.25 3.58 2.84
C GLU A 108 11.75 2.32 3.54
N PHE A 109 12.90 1.80 3.11
CA PHE A 109 13.55 0.65 3.73
C PHE A 109 14.34 1.06 4.98
N GLU A 110 13.84 0.65 6.14
CA GLU A 110 14.38 1.00 7.46
C GLU A 110 15.42 0.00 7.98
N GLY A 111 15.52 -1.20 7.38
CA GLY A 111 16.59 -2.15 7.63
C GLY A 111 16.14 -3.61 7.73
N ILE A 112 17.12 -4.51 7.79
CA ILE A 112 16.91 -5.92 8.12
C ILE A 112 16.93 -6.04 9.63
N VAL A 113 15.82 -6.47 10.22
CA VAL A 113 15.69 -6.63 11.67
C VAL A 113 15.39 -8.08 12.02
N GLY A 114 15.95 -8.55 13.13
CA GLY A 114 15.46 -9.78 13.74
C GLY A 114 14.02 -9.58 14.21
N PRO A 115 13.13 -10.59 14.11
CA PRO A 115 11.73 -10.44 14.48
C PRO A 115 11.62 -9.94 15.94
N PRO A 116 11.06 -8.73 16.19
CA PRO A 116 11.01 -8.18 17.54
C PRO A 116 10.17 -9.07 18.45
N ARG A 117 10.78 -9.59 19.53
CA ARG A 117 10.10 -10.26 20.66
C ARG A 117 9.02 -11.29 20.25
N GLY A 118 9.29 -12.12 19.25
CA GLY A 118 8.40 -13.22 18.85
C GLY A 118 7.24 -12.83 17.93
N LYS A 119 7.20 -11.60 17.39
CA LYS A 119 6.28 -11.26 16.29
C LYS A 119 6.77 -11.92 15.00
N LYS A 120 5.98 -12.87 14.48
CA LYS A 120 6.24 -13.49 13.16
C LYS A 120 5.79 -12.54 12.04
N PRO A 121 6.67 -12.21 11.07
CA PRO A 121 6.25 -11.56 9.83
C PRO A 121 5.24 -12.42 9.05
N PRO A 122 4.37 -11.83 8.21
CA PRO A 122 4.18 -10.38 8.07
C PRO A 122 3.46 -9.78 9.29
N CYS A 123 3.80 -8.55 9.66
CA CYS A 123 3.03 -7.79 10.65
C CYS A 123 3.17 -6.28 10.48
N CYS A 124 2.11 -5.55 10.83
CA CYS A 124 2.14 -4.10 10.97
C CYS A 124 2.59 -3.74 12.40
N LEU A 125 3.69 -3.02 12.51
CA LEU A 125 4.27 -2.61 13.78
C LEU A 125 3.56 -1.37 14.32
N GLU A 126 3.37 -0.38 13.46
CA GLU A 126 2.86 0.96 13.76
C GLU A 126 2.20 1.56 12.51
N GLY A 127 1.46 2.64 12.68
CA GLY A 127 0.84 3.40 11.59
C GLY A 127 -0.19 4.36 12.15
N GLU A 128 -0.69 5.23 11.30
CA GLU A 128 -1.69 6.24 11.66
C GLU A 128 -2.70 6.38 10.53
N ARG A 129 -3.95 6.69 10.92
CA ARG A 129 -5.11 7.00 10.07
C ARG A 129 -5.63 5.85 9.21
N ALA A 130 -6.93 5.87 8.96
CA ALA A 130 -7.55 4.97 7.99
C ALA A 130 -6.98 5.25 6.59
N CYS A 131 -6.84 4.21 5.77
CA CYS A 131 -6.52 4.41 4.36
C CYS A 131 -7.80 4.85 3.62
N PRO A 132 -7.70 5.62 2.52
CA PRO A 132 -8.87 5.95 1.70
C PRO A 132 -9.60 4.69 1.23
N PRO A 133 -10.93 4.69 1.15
CA PRO A 133 -11.68 3.61 0.51
C PRO A 133 -11.27 3.42 -0.95
N GLU A 134 -11.52 2.22 -1.48
CA GLU A 134 -11.44 1.97 -2.93
C GLU A 134 -12.39 2.91 -3.69
N ASP A 135 -12.05 3.21 -4.95
CA ASP A 135 -12.87 3.96 -5.91
C ASP A 135 -13.39 5.33 -5.41
N CYS A 136 -12.66 6.01 -4.53
CA CYS A 136 -13.07 7.31 -3.99
C CYS A 136 -12.51 8.52 -4.77
N GLY A 137 -11.87 8.31 -5.92
CA GLY A 137 -11.41 9.38 -6.81
C GLY A 137 -10.05 9.94 -6.43
N GLY A 138 -9.16 9.08 -5.94
CA GLY A 138 -7.81 9.46 -5.53
C GLY A 138 -7.77 10.39 -4.32
N VAL A 139 -6.60 10.95 -4.04
CA VAL A 139 -6.38 11.77 -2.82
C VAL A 139 -7.30 12.99 -2.75
N TRP A 140 -7.64 13.58 -3.90
CA TRP A 140 -8.54 14.73 -3.97
C TRP A 140 -10.00 14.34 -3.77
N GLY A 141 -10.44 13.23 -4.38
CA GLY A 141 -11.77 12.69 -4.16
C GLY A 141 -11.98 12.25 -2.71
N TYR A 142 -10.96 11.63 -2.09
CA TYR A 142 -10.98 11.32 -0.66
C TYR A 142 -11.10 12.56 0.23
N ALA A 143 -10.36 13.63 -0.06
CA ALA A 143 -10.47 14.87 0.70
C ALA A 143 -11.87 15.48 0.57
N HIS A 144 -12.42 15.52 -0.64
CA HIS A 144 -13.79 15.98 -0.89
C HIS A 144 -14.82 15.12 -0.15
N LEU A 145 -14.71 13.80 -0.23
CA LEU A 145 -15.54 12.84 0.51
C LEU A 145 -15.57 13.13 2.01
N LEU A 146 -14.41 13.38 2.63
CA LEU A 146 -14.33 13.72 4.06
C LEU A 146 -15.00 15.07 4.36
N ASP A 147 -14.80 16.07 3.51
CA ASP A 147 -15.42 17.39 3.66
C ASP A 147 -16.96 17.32 3.55
N VAL A 148 -17.46 16.55 2.58
CA VAL A 148 -18.90 16.33 2.37
C VAL A 148 -19.50 15.62 3.58
N LEU A 149 -18.93 14.50 4.02
CA LEU A 149 -19.47 13.73 5.15
C LEU A 149 -19.37 14.45 6.50
N ALA A 150 -18.51 15.46 6.61
CA ALA A 150 -18.40 16.30 7.81
C ALA A 150 -19.52 17.35 7.93
N ASP A 151 -20.23 17.68 6.83
CA ASP A 151 -21.34 18.64 6.83
C ASP A 151 -22.64 18.01 6.32
N PRO A 152 -23.56 17.60 7.22
CA PRO A 152 -24.89 17.10 6.86
C PRO A 152 -25.77 18.06 6.04
N LYS A 153 -25.35 19.31 5.85
CA LYS A 153 -26.04 20.29 4.99
C LYS A 153 -25.38 20.48 3.63
N HIS A 154 -24.26 19.81 3.37
CA HIS A 154 -23.61 19.84 2.07
C HIS A 154 -24.58 19.34 0.99
N GLU A 155 -24.55 19.95 -0.19
CA GLU A 155 -25.50 19.62 -1.27
C GLU A 155 -25.35 18.16 -1.76
N GLU A 156 -24.14 17.62 -1.69
CA GLU A 156 -23.80 16.23 -2.02
C GLU A 156 -23.91 15.25 -0.82
N TYR A 157 -24.32 15.69 0.37
CA TYR A 157 -24.26 14.85 1.57
C TYR A 157 -25.07 13.55 1.43
N GLU A 158 -26.30 13.63 0.90
CA GLU A 158 -27.18 12.46 0.79
C GLU A 158 -26.59 11.38 -0.14
N ASP A 159 -25.94 11.79 -1.23
CA ASP A 159 -25.31 10.87 -2.20
C ASP A 159 -24.14 10.09 -1.55
N TYR A 160 -23.28 10.78 -0.79
CA TYR A 160 -22.17 10.13 -0.11
C TYR A 160 -22.60 9.35 1.14
N ALA A 161 -23.62 9.80 1.85
CA ALA A 161 -24.16 9.08 3.01
C ALA A 161 -24.89 7.78 2.60
N GLU A 162 -25.41 7.69 1.36
CA GLU A 162 -25.93 6.43 0.83
C GLU A 162 -24.82 5.38 0.65
N TRP A 163 -23.65 5.81 0.17
CA TRP A 163 -22.47 4.96 -0.02
C TRP A 163 -21.74 4.65 1.30
N PHE A 164 -21.70 5.61 2.22
CA PHE A 164 -21.02 5.50 3.52
C PHE A 164 -22.00 5.77 4.66
N PRO A 165 -23.00 4.89 4.89
CA PRO A 165 -24.06 5.13 5.87
C PRO A 165 -23.56 5.16 7.32
N GLU A 166 -22.44 4.52 7.61
CA GLU A 166 -21.78 4.56 8.93
C GLU A 166 -20.78 5.74 9.05
N GLY A 167 -20.60 6.51 7.97
CA GLY A 167 -19.56 7.52 7.83
C GLY A 167 -18.16 6.92 7.69
N ILE A 168 -17.15 7.80 7.74
CA ILE A 168 -15.73 7.42 7.67
C ILE A 168 -15.01 8.01 8.88
N ASP A 169 -14.45 7.15 9.73
CA ASP A 169 -13.49 7.57 10.75
C ASP A 169 -12.08 7.57 10.14
N SER A 170 -11.67 8.72 9.61
CA SER A 170 -10.35 8.88 8.96
C SER A 170 -9.18 8.75 9.94
N GLU A 171 -9.41 8.79 11.25
CA GLU A 171 -8.38 8.59 12.27
C GLU A 171 -8.21 7.12 12.67
N ALA A 172 -9.19 6.26 12.36
CA ALA A 172 -9.23 4.89 12.82
C ALA A 172 -8.11 4.05 12.19
N PHE A 173 -7.12 3.68 13.01
CA PHE A 173 -6.14 2.67 12.63
C PHE A 173 -5.66 1.84 13.81
N ARG A 174 -5.51 0.52 13.59
CA ARG A 174 -5.04 -0.44 14.60
C ARG A 174 -4.02 -1.39 13.99
N PRO A 175 -2.71 -1.25 14.33
CA PRO A 175 -1.66 -2.14 13.80
C PRO A 175 -1.91 -3.64 14.05
N ALA A 176 -2.58 -3.97 15.17
CA ALA A 176 -2.91 -5.35 15.51
C ALA A 176 -3.97 -5.96 14.57
N GLU A 177 -4.94 -5.18 14.11
CA GLU A 177 -5.94 -5.66 13.14
C GLU A 177 -5.32 -5.77 11.75
N ALA A 178 -4.56 -4.77 11.31
CA ALA A 178 -3.81 -4.84 10.05
C ALA A 178 -2.89 -6.09 10.03
N THR A 179 -2.21 -6.39 11.14
CA THR A 179 -1.40 -7.62 11.26
C THR A 179 -2.21 -8.90 11.05
N LYS A 180 -3.47 -8.97 11.52
CA LYS A 180 -4.31 -10.16 11.31
C LYS A 180 -4.66 -10.31 9.83
N VAL A 181 -5.00 -9.21 9.16
CA VAL A 181 -5.33 -9.21 7.73
C VAL A 181 -4.11 -9.59 6.90
N MET A 182 -2.95 -8.96 7.13
CA MET A 182 -1.70 -9.30 6.45
C MET A 182 -1.30 -10.78 6.57
N ARG A 183 -1.63 -11.43 7.70
CA ARG A 183 -1.34 -12.86 7.90
C ARG A 183 -2.38 -13.79 7.30
N ARG A 184 -3.61 -13.29 7.12
CA ARG A 184 -4.67 -14.02 6.45
C ARG A 184 -4.46 -14.00 4.93
N GLY A 185 -3.90 -12.91 4.41
CA GLY A 185 -3.79 -12.63 2.99
C GLY A 185 -5.06 -12.02 2.41
N LEU A 186 -4.99 -11.68 1.13
CA LEU A 186 -6.17 -11.25 0.35
C LEU A 186 -7.20 -12.39 0.23
N PRO A 187 -8.50 -12.09 0.13
CA PRO A 187 -9.50 -13.11 -0.12
C PRO A 187 -9.27 -13.78 -1.49
N THR A 188 -9.24 -15.11 -1.52
CA THR A 188 -9.21 -15.92 -2.75
C THR A 188 -10.61 -16.20 -3.30
#